data_AF-A0A919SG62-F1
#
_entry.id   AF-A0A919SG62-F1
#
_cell.length_a   1.000
_cell.length_b   1.000
_cell.length_c   1.000
_cell.angle_alpha   90.00
_cell.angle_beta   90.00
_cell.angle_gamma   90.00
#
_symmetry.space_group_name_H-M   'P 1'
#
loop_
_entity.id
_entity.type
_entity.pdbx_description
1 polymer ?
#
loop_
_entity_poly.entity_id
_entity_poly.type
_entity_poly.pdbx_seq_one_letter_code
_entity_poly.pdbx_strand_id
1 'polypeptide(L)'
;MDGFVEVPHGYLYYRQHGHGPDVVLLNAGLADMRMWDTTLAWLAGIARVTTWDYRDTGLSSWSSGSYSEIDDLEAVLDAVGVSRATLVGVSDGGRQALAFAHRHPDRVSKVCAVASSFGEFPDPSAQETAARRRMREVFAEVEEHVRNRDILAASVVDVDAWSPAADPDDRRRLIG
;
A
#
# COMPACT_ATOMS: atom_id res chain seq x y z
N MET A 1 11.19 -4.63 16.37
CA MET A 1 11.43 -6.01 15.91
C MET A 1 11.17 -6.03 14.43
N ASP A 2 12.05 -6.67 13.68
CA ASP A 2 11.88 -6.96 12.27
C ASP A 2 11.95 -8.47 12.05
N GLY A 3 11.34 -8.94 10.97
CA GLY A 3 11.29 -10.37 10.69
C GLY A 3 10.62 -10.68 9.37
N PHE A 4 10.61 -11.97 9.06
CA PHE A 4 9.93 -12.52 7.90
C PHE A 4 8.85 -13.49 8.36
N VAL A 5 7.76 -13.56 7.60
CA VAL A 5 6.73 -14.59 7.75
C VAL A 5 6.59 -15.35 6.42
N GLU A 6 6.64 -16.67 6.50
CA GLU A 6 6.38 -17.55 5.36
C GLU A 6 4.90 -17.56 5.04
N VAL A 7 4.57 -17.46 3.75
CA VAL A 7 3.20 -17.49 3.23
C VAL A 7 3.16 -18.41 2.00
N PRO A 8 1.99 -18.87 1.54
CA PRO A 8 1.93 -19.66 0.32
C PRO A 8 2.65 -18.95 -0.84
N HIS A 9 3.56 -19.63 -1.52
CA HIS A 9 4.29 -19.11 -2.69
C HIS A 9 5.17 -17.86 -2.41
N GLY A 10 5.62 -17.65 -1.17
CA GLY A 10 6.51 -16.52 -0.87
C GLY A 10 6.77 -16.26 0.62
N TYR A 11 7.34 -15.10 0.92
CA TYR A 11 7.53 -14.59 2.28
C TYR A 11 7.27 -13.08 2.32
N LEU A 12 6.87 -12.58 3.49
CA LEU A 12 6.63 -11.17 3.74
C LEU A 12 7.61 -10.65 4.80
N TYR A 13 8.20 -9.49 4.55
CA TYR A 13 9.01 -8.77 5.54
C TYR A 13 8.14 -7.79 6.31
N TYR A 14 8.28 -7.77 7.65
CA TYR A 14 7.57 -6.86 8.53
C TYR A 14 8.50 -6.16 9.52
N ARG A 15 8.02 -5.03 10.03
CA ARG A 15 8.61 -4.28 11.14
C ARG A 15 7.54 -3.93 12.17
N GLN A 16 7.92 -4.02 13.44
CA GLN A 16 7.11 -3.61 14.58
C GLN A 16 7.91 -2.67 15.50
N HIS A 17 7.33 -1.53 15.83
CA HIS A 17 7.94 -0.49 16.66
C HIS A 17 6.98 -0.01 17.74
N GLY A 18 7.52 0.57 18.82
CA GLY A 18 6.71 1.15 19.88
C GLY A 18 6.06 0.12 20.80
N HIS A 19 5.08 0.58 21.57
CA HIS A 19 4.38 -0.19 22.60
C HIS A 19 2.96 0.39 22.83
N GLY A 20 2.08 -0.37 23.47
CA GLY A 20 0.70 0.04 23.73
C GLY A 20 -0.29 -0.59 22.75
N PRO A 21 -1.38 0.11 22.38
CA PRO A 21 -2.39 -0.43 21.47
C PRO A 21 -1.81 -0.81 20.10
N ASP A 22 -2.33 -1.89 19.51
CA ASP A 22 -1.88 -2.35 18.20
C ASP A 22 -2.45 -1.49 17.06
N VAL A 23 -1.54 -0.93 16.26
CA VAL A 23 -1.83 -0.18 15.04
C VAL A 23 -1.08 -0.84 13.89
N VAL A 24 -1.76 -1.00 12.77
CA VAL A 24 -1.24 -1.71 11.60
C VAL A 24 -1.40 -0.80 10.39
N LEU A 25 -0.29 -0.54 9.69
CA LEU A 25 -0.25 0.38 8.55
C LEU A 25 -0.18 -0.41 7.24
N LEU A 26 -1.12 -0.12 6.33
CA LEU A 26 -1.33 -0.81 5.06
C LEU A 26 -0.97 0.13 3.89
N ASN A 27 0.00 -0.29 3.08
CA ASN A 27 0.62 0.53 2.05
C ASN A 27 -0.37 0.91 0.91
N ALA A 28 -0.06 1.98 0.19
CA ALA A 28 -0.67 2.23 -1.10
C ALA A 28 -0.20 1.20 -2.15
N GLY A 29 -0.94 1.06 -3.25
CA GLY A 29 -0.51 0.21 -4.36
C GLY A 29 0.87 0.64 -4.88
N LEU A 30 1.73 -0.34 -5.20
CA LEU A 30 3.12 -0.16 -5.66
C LEU A 30 4.09 0.48 -4.65
N ALA A 31 3.62 0.89 -3.47
CA ALA A 31 4.47 1.38 -2.39
C ALA A 31 4.96 0.23 -1.50
N ASP A 32 6.10 0.46 -0.84
CA ASP A 32 6.59 -0.38 0.25
C ASP A 32 6.46 0.35 1.60
N MET A 33 6.79 -0.35 2.69
CA MET A 33 6.53 0.13 4.05
C MET A 33 7.27 1.43 4.40
N ARG A 34 8.30 1.85 3.63
CA ARG A 34 9.04 3.11 3.86
C ARG A 34 8.17 4.34 3.66
N MET A 35 7.03 4.23 2.95
CA MET A 35 6.05 5.33 2.87
C MET A 35 5.55 5.79 4.24
N TRP A 36 5.69 4.93 5.26
CA TRP A 36 5.26 5.19 6.63
C TRP A 36 6.36 5.74 7.54
N ASP A 37 7.61 5.94 7.09
CA ASP A 37 8.73 6.28 8.00
C ASP A 37 8.44 7.52 8.87
N THR A 38 7.80 8.55 8.31
CA THR A 38 7.42 9.78 9.05
C THR A 38 6.27 9.54 10.03
N THR A 39 5.24 8.81 9.61
CA THR A 39 4.07 8.46 10.44
C THR A 39 4.48 7.52 11.58
N LEU A 40 5.34 6.55 11.28
CA LEU A 40 5.87 5.55 12.22
C LEU A 40 6.66 6.22 13.35
N ALA A 41 7.52 7.18 13.02
CA ALA A 41 8.33 7.90 14.00
C ALA A 41 7.47 8.56 15.09
N TRP A 42 6.31 9.11 14.70
CA TRP A 42 5.38 9.72 15.65
C TRP A 42 4.49 8.68 16.35
N LEU A 43 3.87 7.76 15.62
CA LEU A 43 2.93 6.77 16.17
C LEU A 43 3.59 5.80 17.16
N ALA A 44 4.85 5.43 16.93
CA ALA A 44 5.57 4.51 17.82
C ALA A 44 5.76 5.05 19.25
N GLY A 45 5.56 6.36 19.47
CA GLY A 45 5.54 6.97 20.80
C GLY A 45 4.26 6.71 21.60
N ILE A 46 3.18 6.25 20.95
CA ILE A 46 1.85 6.08 21.57
C ILE A 46 1.17 4.74 21.26
N ALA A 47 1.72 3.95 20.35
CA ALA A 47 1.15 2.68 19.90
C ALA A 47 2.24 1.66 19.55
N ARG A 48 1.87 0.38 19.54
CA ARG A 48 2.66 -0.70 18.95
C ARG A 48 2.29 -0.78 17.47
N VAL A 49 3.17 -0.27 16.62
CA VAL A 49 2.92 -0.06 15.19
C VAL A 49 3.56 -1.19 14.39
N THR A 50 2.78 -1.87 13.57
CA THR A 50 3.24 -2.88 12.63
C THR A 50 3.12 -2.37 11.20
N THR A 51 4.19 -2.48 10.43
CA THR A 51 4.25 -2.20 8.99
C THR A 51 4.82 -3.41 8.27
N TRP A 52 4.43 -3.67 7.03
CA TRP A 52 5.04 -4.74 6.24
C TRP A 52 5.11 -4.38 4.77
N ASP A 53 5.99 -5.06 4.04
CA ASP A 53 6.08 -4.95 2.59
C ASP A 53 5.11 -5.94 1.95
N TYR A 54 4.28 -5.46 1.03
CA TYR A 54 3.45 -6.34 0.21
C TYR A 54 4.33 -7.21 -0.66
N ARG A 55 3.79 -8.34 -1.16
CA ARG A 55 4.46 -9.08 -2.23
C ARG A 55 4.80 -8.14 -3.38
N ASP A 56 5.89 -8.46 -4.08
CA ASP A 56 6.39 -7.65 -5.19
C ASP A 56 6.87 -6.24 -4.80
N THR A 57 7.02 -5.96 -3.50
CA THR A 57 7.52 -4.67 -2.97
C THR A 57 8.59 -4.86 -1.90
N GLY A 58 9.46 -3.85 -1.73
CA GLY A 58 10.45 -3.79 -0.66
C GLY A 58 11.30 -5.06 -0.51
N LEU A 59 11.30 -5.64 0.70
CA LEU A 59 12.05 -6.85 1.05
C LEU A 59 11.20 -8.14 1.03
N SER A 60 9.92 -8.05 0.66
CA SER A 60 9.06 -9.22 0.50
C SER A 60 9.33 -9.91 -0.84
N SER A 61 9.01 -11.20 -0.90
CA SER A 61 9.23 -11.99 -2.11
C SER A 61 8.33 -11.54 -3.27
N TRP A 62 8.80 -11.74 -4.49
CA TRP A 62 7.96 -11.69 -5.69
C TRP A 62 6.88 -12.78 -5.63
N SER A 63 5.67 -12.46 -6.10
CA SER A 63 4.58 -13.41 -6.21
C SER A 63 4.90 -14.46 -7.27
N SER A 64 4.90 -15.73 -6.88
CA SER A 64 5.18 -16.88 -7.76
C SER A 64 3.97 -17.77 -8.04
N GLY A 65 2.80 -17.39 -7.52
CA GLY A 65 1.54 -18.10 -7.63
C GLY A 65 0.37 -17.25 -7.16
N SER A 66 -0.85 -17.79 -7.20
CA SER A 66 -2.03 -17.13 -6.64
C SER A 66 -1.90 -16.91 -5.13
N TYR A 67 -2.29 -15.73 -4.65
CA TYR A 67 -2.29 -15.39 -3.23
C TYR A 67 -3.49 -14.51 -2.89
N SER A 68 -3.73 -14.31 -1.59
CA SER A 68 -4.77 -13.43 -1.05
C SER A 68 -4.10 -12.41 -0.15
N GLU A 69 -4.26 -11.13 -0.46
CA GLU A 69 -3.74 -10.01 0.33
C GLU A 69 -4.31 -10.02 1.76
N ILE A 70 -5.54 -10.51 1.91
CA ILE A 70 -6.23 -10.58 3.21
C ILE A 70 -5.66 -11.74 4.05
N ASP A 71 -5.26 -12.85 3.43
CA ASP A 71 -4.57 -13.95 4.10
C ASP A 71 -3.13 -13.55 4.48
N ASP A 72 -2.46 -12.79 3.62
CA ASP A 72 -1.14 -12.24 3.89
C ASP A 72 -1.16 -11.30 5.11
N LEU A 73 -2.15 -10.41 5.20
CA LEU A 73 -2.36 -9.56 6.39
C LEU A 73 -2.63 -10.42 7.64
N GLU A 74 -3.47 -11.46 7.55
CA GLU A 74 -3.70 -12.38 8.67
C GLU A 74 -2.40 -13.02 9.16
N ALA A 75 -1.57 -13.52 8.23
CA ALA A 75 -0.29 -14.13 8.54
C ALA A 75 0.67 -13.16 9.23
N VAL A 76 0.73 -11.90 8.78
CA VAL A 76 1.54 -10.87 9.44
C VAL A 76 1.06 -10.62 10.87
N LEU A 77 -0.26 -10.46 11.10
CA LEU A 77 -0.80 -10.25 12.44
C LEU A 77 -0.48 -11.41 13.38
N ASP A 78 -0.61 -12.64 12.90
CA ASP A 78 -0.32 -13.82 13.69
C ASP A 78 1.18 -13.91 14.02
N ALA A 79 2.06 -13.63 13.06
CA ALA A 79 3.51 -13.62 13.25
C ALA A 79 3.96 -12.58 14.29
N VAL A 80 3.31 -11.43 14.35
CA VAL A 80 3.65 -10.36 15.32
C VAL A 80 2.84 -10.41 16.62
N GLY A 81 2.03 -11.46 16.81
CA GLY A 81 1.23 -11.67 18.01
C GLY A 81 0.16 -10.59 18.22
N VAL A 82 -0.50 -10.16 17.15
CA VAL A 82 -1.56 -9.14 17.18
C VAL A 82 -2.92 -9.82 17.03
N SER A 83 -3.64 -9.91 18.14
CA SER A 83 -4.99 -10.49 18.15
C SER A 83 -6.06 -9.52 17.66
N ARG A 84 -5.94 -8.22 17.97
CA ARG A 84 -6.89 -7.19 17.52
C ARG A 84 -6.21 -5.84 17.34
N ALA A 85 -6.38 -5.19 16.19
CA ALA A 85 -5.67 -3.94 15.84
C ALA A 85 -6.57 -2.81 15.33
N THR A 86 -6.07 -1.58 15.34
CA THR A 86 -6.56 -0.51 14.47
C THR A 86 -5.83 -0.60 13.13
N LEU A 87 -6.57 -0.66 12.04
CA LEU A 87 -6.01 -0.71 10.69
C LEU A 87 -6.02 0.70 10.07
N VAL A 88 -4.89 1.14 9.53
CA VAL A 88 -4.77 2.42 8.82
C VAL A 88 -4.22 2.13 7.43
N GLY A 89 -5.00 2.45 6.39
CA GLY A 89 -4.63 2.12 5.02
C GLY A 89 -4.82 3.29 4.06
N VAL A 90 -3.88 3.43 3.11
CA VAL A 90 -3.94 4.44 2.05
C VAL A 90 -4.24 3.75 0.73
N SER A 91 -5.19 4.28 -0.06
CA SER A 91 -5.53 3.75 -1.38
C SER A 91 -5.83 2.24 -1.32
N ASP A 92 -5.00 1.42 -1.95
CA ASP A 92 -5.14 -0.03 -1.92
C ASP A 92 -5.12 -0.62 -0.49
N GLY A 93 -4.26 -0.10 0.39
CA GLY A 93 -4.24 -0.50 1.79
C GLY A 93 -5.53 -0.19 2.53
N GLY A 94 -6.26 0.86 2.13
CA GLY A 94 -7.58 1.15 2.69
C GLY A 94 -8.62 0.10 2.26
N ARG A 95 -8.57 -0.34 0.99
CA ARG A 95 -9.41 -1.42 0.47
C ARG A 95 -9.14 -2.72 1.21
N GLN A 96 -7.86 -3.07 1.39
CA GLN A 96 -7.46 -4.26 2.13
C GLN A 96 -7.91 -4.21 3.60
N ALA A 97 -7.74 -3.06 4.27
CA ALA A 97 -8.16 -2.89 5.66
C ALA A 97 -9.66 -3.10 5.86
N LEU A 98 -10.48 -2.56 4.96
CA LEU A 98 -11.93 -2.72 5.01
C LEU A 98 -12.37 -4.15 4.67
N ALA A 99 -11.74 -4.79 3.68
CA ALA A 99 -11.99 -6.19 3.34
C ALA A 99 -11.62 -7.14 4.49
N PHE A 100 -10.49 -6.90 5.15
CA PHE A 100 -10.07 -7.66 6.34
C PHE A 100 -11.05 -7.46 7.50
N ALA A 101 -11.47 -6.22 7.77
CA ALA A 101 -12.47 -5.95 8.81
C ALA A 101 -13.82 -6.62 8.53
N HIS A 102 -14.22 -6.73 7.26
CA HIS A 102 -15.42 -7.45 6.87
C HIS A 102 -15.30 -8.96 7.13
N ARG A 103 -14.15 -9.56 6.81
CA ARG A 103 -13.92 -11.01 6.97
C ARG A 103 -13.60 -11.42 8.42
N HIS A 104 -12.94 -10.56 9.19
CA HIS A 104 -12.50 -10.82 10.56
C HIS A 104 -12.88 -9.67 11.51
N PRO A 105 -14.18 -9.41 11.74
CA PRO A 105 -14.62 -8.27 12.55
C PRO A 105 -14.07 -8.27 13.98
N ASP A 106 -13.86 -9.46 14.57
CA ASP A 106 -13.30 -9.60 15.92
C ASP A 106 -11.81 -9.25 16.02
N ARG A 107 -11.09 -9.31 14.89
CA ARG A 107 -9.65 -8.98 14.80
C ARG A 107 -9.42 -7.48 14.55
N VAL A 108 -10.48 -6.68 14.37
CA VAL A 108 -10.38 -5.24 14.08
C VAL A 108 -11.08 -4.40 15.14
N SER A 109 -10.40 -3.35 15.58
CA SER A 109 -10.94 -2.37 16.53
C SER A 109 -11.49 -1.12 15.84
N LYS A 110 -10.77 -0.62 14.84
CA LYS A 110 -11.12 0.55 14.02
C LYS A 110 -10.45 0.43 12.65
N VAL A 111 -11.02 1.09 11.65
CA VAL A 111 -10.40 1.26 10.33
C VAL A 111 -10.31 2.75 10.00
N CYS A 112 -9.13 3.21 9.60
CA CYS A 112 -8.89 4.51 8.98
C CYS A 112 -8.50 4.28 7.52
N ALA A 113 -9.41 4.59 6.59
CA ALA A 113 -9.18 4.44 5.16
C ALA A 113 -8.98 5.81 4.52
N VAL A 114 -7.83 6.04 3.88
CA VAL A 114 -7.43 7.32 3.29
C VAL A 114 -7.33 7.16 1.78
N ALA A 115 -8.02 8.03 1.02
CA ALA A 115 -8.03 7.99 -0.45
C ALA A 115 -8.35 6.59 -1.03
N SER A 116 -9.25 5.86 -0.36
CA SER A 116 -9.59 4.47 -0.64
C SER A 116 -11.01 4.33 -1.17
N SER A 117 -11.28 3.20 -1.82
CA SER A 117 -12.62 2.75 -2.22
C SER A 117 -13.03 1.48 -1.46
N PHE A 118 -14.34 1.22 -1.37
CA PHE A 118 -14.93 0.00 -0.82
C PHE A 118 -16.22 -0.36 -1.55
N GLY A 119 -16.53 -1.66 -1.67
CA GLY A 119 -17.78 -2.15 -2.26
C GLY A 119 -17.56 -3.10 -3.43
N GLU A 120 -18.66 -3.50 -4.07
CA GLU A 120 -18.63 -4.24 -5.33
C GLU A 120 -17.90 -3.41 -6.38
N PHE A 121 -16.86 -3.99 -6.96
CA PHE A 121 -16.26 -3.49 -8.19
C PHE A 121 -16.99 -4.22 -9.32
N PRO A 122 -18.09 -3.67 -9.86
CA PRO A 122 -18.66 -4.21 -11.08
C PRO A 122 -17.56 -4.31 -12.13
N ASP A 123 -17.73 -5.24 -13.08
CA ASP A 123 -16.81 -5.32 -14.21
C ASP A 123 -16.59 -3.91 -14.76
N PRO A 124 -15.32 -3.47 -14.86
CA PRO A 124 -15.03 -2.10 -15.21
C PRO A 124 -15.68 -1.81 -16.56
N SER A 125 -16.37 -0.67 -16.64
CA SER A 125 -16.83 -0.15 -17.93
C SER A 125 -15.68 -0.13 -18.94
N ALA A 126 -15.99 -0.10 -20.23
CA ALA A 126 -14.95 0.02 -21.25
C ALA A 126 -14.03 1.23 -21.00
N GLN A 127 -14.58 2.32 -20.47
CA GLN A 127 -13.84 3.52 -20.08
C GLN A 127 -12.90 3.25 -18.90
N GLU A 128 -13.38 2.61 -17.83
CA GLU A 128 -12.54 2.26 -16.67
C GLU A 128 -11.46 1.24 -17.04
N THR A 129 -11.78 0.28 -17.91
CA THR A 129 -10.81 -0.68 -18.44
C THR A 129 -9.71 0.03 -19.22
N ALA A 130 -10.08 0.97 -20.08
CA ALA A 130 -9.14 1.80 -20.82
C ALA A 130 -8.31 2.69 -19.89
N ALA A 131 -8.93 3.33 -18.89
CA ALA A 131 -8.24 4.16 -17.91
C ALA A 131 -7.23 3.34 -17.07
N ARG A 132 -7.62 2.14 -16.60
CA ARG A 132 -6.73 1.22 -15.88
C ARG A 132 -5.58 0.75 -16.76
N ARG A 133 -5.82 0.45 -18.05
CA ARG A 133 -4.76 0.10 -19.01
C ARG A 133 -3.79 1.27 -19.16
N ARG A 134 -4.32 2.48 -19.38
CA ARG A 134 -3.51 3.69 -19.53
C ARG A 134 -2.68 3.97 -18.28
N MET A 135 -3.26 3.83 -17.09
CA MET A 135 -2.54 4.04 -15.84
C MET A 135 -1.42 3.00 -15.64
N ARG A 136 -1.62 1.73 -16.04
CA ARG A 136 -0.54 0.74 -16.04
C ARG A 136 0.61 1.10 -16.99
N GLU A 137 0.30 1.64 -18.17
CA GLU A 137 1.33 2.14 -19.10
C GLU A 137 2.11 3.31 -18.48
N VAL A 138 1.41 4.26 -17.85
CA VAL A 138 2.03 5.38 -17.12
C VAL A 138 2.96 4.87 -16.02
N PHE A 139 2.51 3.94 -15.17
CA PHE A 139 3.37 3.40 -14.11
C PHE A 139 4.59 2.67 -14.67
N ALA A 140 4.45 1.92 -15.76
CA ALA A 140 5.58 1.25 -16.39
C ALA A 140 6.63 2.25 -16.93
N GLU A 141 6.16 3.37 -17.50
CA GLU A 141 7.02 4.47 -17.97
C GLU A 141 7.71 5.19 -16.80
N VAL A 142 6.97 5.51 -15.73
CA VAL A 142 7.54 6.07 -14.49
C VAL A 142 8.61 5.14 -13.92
N GLU A 143 8.35 3.84 -13.82
CA GLU A 143 9.31 2.85 -13.34
C GLU A 143 10.57 2.78 -14.21
N GLU A 144 10.43 2.88 -15.54
CA GLU A 144 11.57 2.92 -16.45
C GLU A 144 12.47 4.13 -16.18
N HIS A 145 11.88 5.32 -16.04
CA HIS A 145 12.62 6.53 -15.69
C HIS A 145 13.28 6.43 -14.31
N VAL A 146 12.58 5.91 -13.30
CA VAL A 146 13.13 5.69 -11.95
C VAL A 146 14.31 4.70 -11.99
N ARG A 147 14.20 3.59 -12.73
CA ARG A 147 15.31 2.62 -12.92
C ARG A 147 16.54 3.28 -13.56
N ASN A 148 16.32 4.20 -14.48
CA ASN A 148 17.37 4.96 -15.16
C ASN A 148 17.88 6.16 -14.34
N ARG A 149 17.37 6.36 -13.11
CA ARG A 149 17.66 7.50 -12.22
C ARG A 149 17.30 8.86 -12.81
N ASP A 150 16.37 8.90 -13.76
CA ASP A 150 15.82 10.13 -14.34
C ASP A 150 14.57 10.54 -13.58
N ILE A 151 14.77 11.09 -12.38
CA ILE A 151 13.67 11.46 -11.48
C ILE A 151 12.81 12.58 -12.08
N LEU A 152 13.43 13.51 -12.82
CA LEU A 152 12.67 14.60 -13.43
C LEU A 152 11.70 14.07 -14.49
N ALA A 153 12.15 13.18 -15.37
CA ALA A 153 11.27 12.56 -16.35
C ALA A 153 10.18 11.72 -15.70
N ALA A 154 10.50 10.95 -14.66
CA ALA A 154 9.52 10.20 -13.87
C ALA A 154 8.43 11.13 -13.29
N SER A 155 8.83 12.26 -12.70
CA SER A 155 7.90 13.26 -12.14
C SER A 155 7.05 13.93 -13.21
N VAL A 156 7.60 14.21 -14.40
CA VAL A 156 6.81 14.76 -15.52
C VAL A 156 5.69 13.80 -15.90
N VAL A 157 6.02 12.52 -16.14
CA VAL A 157 5.06 11.50 -16.55
C VAL A 157 3.96 11.32 -15.50
N ASP A 158 4.35 11.26 -14.22
CA ASP A 158 3.41 11.10 -13.11
C ASP A 158 2.48 12.31 -12.97
N VAL A 159 3.02 13.54 -12.95
CA VAL A 159 2.21 14.76 -12.83
C VAL A 159 1.27 14.93 -14.02
N ASP A 160 1.72 14.66 -15.24
CA ASP A 160 0.88 14.74 -16.43
C ASP A 160 -0.27 13.72 -16.41
N ALA A 161 -0.03 12.53 -15.88
CA ALA A 161 -1.04 11.49 -15.78
C ALA A 161 -2.10 11.78 -14.71
N TRP A 162 -1.69 12.31 -13.55
CA TRP A 162 -2.60 12.59 -12.43
C TRP A 162 -3.29 13.94 -12.51
N SER A 163 -2.70 14.90 -13.24
CA SER A 163 -3.24 16.27 -13.35
C SER A 163 -3.58 16.67 -14.79
N PRO A 164 -4.30 15.84 -15.59
CA PRO A 164 -4.52 16.11 -17.02
C PRO A 164 -5.40 17.34 -17.29
N ALA A 165 -6.07 17.86 -16.26
CA ALA A 165 -6.86 19.08 -16.32
C ALA A 165 -6.11 20.35 -15.88
N ALA A 166 -4.96 20.22 -15.22
CA ALA A 166 -4.13 21.37 -14.84
C ALA A 166 -3.47 21.98 -16.08
N ASP A 167 -3.25 23.30 -16.07
CA ASP A 167 -2.54 23.95 -17.16
C ASP A 167 -1.04 23.59 -17.16
N PRO A 168 -0.34 23.74 -18.30
CA PRO A 168 1.07 23.34 -18.41
C PRO A 168 2.03 24.04 -17.44
N ASP A 169 1.77 25.30 -17.07
CA ASP A 169 2.62 26.04 -16.14
C ASP A 169 2.40 25.56 -14.70
N ASP A 170 1.16 25.24 -14.33
CA ASP A 170 0.85 24.63 -13.03
C ASP A 170 1.46 23.24 -12.88
N ARG A 171 1.46 22.42 -13.94
CA ARG A 171 2.14 21.11 -13.91
C ARG A 171 3.65 21.24 -13.73
N ARG A 172 4.29 22.22 -14.41
CA ARG A 172 5.72 22.49 -14.20
C ARG A 172 6.02 22.82 -12.75
N ARG A 173 5.16 23.61 -12.08
CA ARG A 173 5.32 23.96 -10.66
C ARG A 173 5.21 22.75 -9.72
N LEU A 174 4.45 21.72 -10.08
CA LEU A 174 4.32 20.50 -9.29
C LEU A 174 5.55 19.59 -9.39
N ILE A 175 6.31 19.69 -10.48
CA ILE A 175 7.47 18.85 -10.75
C ILE A 175 8.73 19.38 -10.03
N GLY A 176 8.82 20.70 -9.80
CA GLY A 176 9.97 21.36 -9.16
C GLY A 176 10.84 22.11 -10.15
#